data_AF-A0A7K0R8Y0-F1
#
_entry.id   AF-A0A7K0R8Y0-F1
#
_cell.length_a   1.000
_cell.length_b   1.000
_cell.length_c   1.000
_cell.angle_alpha   90.00
_cell.angle_beta   90.00
_cell.angle_gamma   90.00
#
_symmetry.space_group_name_H-M   'P 1'
#
loop_
_entity.id
_entity.type
_entity.pdbx_description
1 polymer ?
#
loop_
_entity_poly.entity_id
_entity_poly.type
_entity_poly.pdbx_seq_one_letter_code
_entity_poly.pdbx_strand_id
1 'polypeptide(L)' 'GTREELEDLLQLLGSSGLRPAIDRVLPLAEVAEGLAAMRSGDLAGKIVVTP' A
#
# COMPACT_ATOMS: atom_id res chain seq x y z
N GLY A 1 -1.83 -9.07 -12.87
CA GLY A 1 -2.01 -9.35 -11.44
C GLY A 1 -2.65 -10.71 -11.27
N THR A 2 -1.92 -11.79 -11.53
CA THR A 2 -2.37 -13.15 -11.21
C THR A 2 -2.03 -13.48 -9.76
N ARG A 3 -2.61 -14.57 -9.24
CA ARG A 3 -2.22 -15.12 -7.94
C ARG A 3 -0.73 -15.46 -7.89
N GLU A 4 -0.21 -16.05 -8.96
CA GLU A 4 1.21 -16.45 -9.07
C GLU A 4 2.12 -15.21 -9.01
N GLU A 5 1.79 -14.14 -9.73
CA GLU A 5 2.54 -12.88 -9.66
C GLU A 5 2.55 -12.28 -8.24
N LEU A 6 1.46 -12.44 -7.48
CA LEU A 6 1.42 -12.02 -6.08
C LEU A 6 2.30 -12.90 -5.19
N GLU A 7 2.29 -14.21 -5.41
CA GLU A 7 3.14 -15.16 -4.67
C GLU A 7 4.63 -14.87 -4.91
N ASP A 8 5.03 -14.63 -6.17
CA ASP A 8 6.39 -14.25 -6.54
C ASP A 8 6.81 -12.92 -5.91
N LEU A 9 5.92 -11.92 -5.89
CA LEU A 9 6.17 -10.64 -5.23
C LEU A 9 6.38 -10.82 -3.73
N LEU A 10 5.57 -11.64 -3.06
CA LEU A 10 5.72 -11.91 -1.63
C LEU A 10 7.05 -12.62 -1.33
N GLN A 11 7.46 -13.58 -2.17
CA GLN A 11 8.76 -14.24 -2.05
C GLN A 11 9.93 -13.25 -2.25
N LEU A 12 9.81 -12.33 -3.22
CA LEU A 12 10.80 -11.28 -3.43
C LEU A 12 10.95 -10.39 -2.18
N LEU A 13 9.83 -9.94 -1.59
CA LEU A 13 9.86 -9.12 -0.36
C LEU A 13 10.49 -9.88 0.82
N GLY A 14 10.24 -11.19 0.91
CA GLY A 14 10.80 -12.06 1.95
C GLY A 14 12.32 -12.24 1.80
N SER A 15 12.79 -12.54 0.59
CA SER A 15 14.21 -12.84 0.31
C SER A 15 15.11 -11.60 0.26
N SER A 16 14.63 -10.49 -0.31
CA SER A 16 15.39 -9.24 -0.42
C SER A 16 15.43 -8.42 0.87
N GLY A 17 14.54 -8.72 1.83
CA GLY A 17 14.34 -7.88 3.00
C GLY A 17 13.64 -6.55 2.70
N LEU A 18 13.21 -6.30 1.45
CA LEU A 18 12.50 -5.08 1.09
C LEU A 18 11.20 -4.96 1.90
N ARG A 19 10.95 -3.74 2.38
CA ARG A 19 9.71 -3.38 3.09
C ARG A 19 9.07 -2.23 2.31
N PRO A 20 7.92 -2.47 1.65
CA PRO A 20 7.25 -1.39 0.93
C PRO A 20 6.88 -0.26 1.89
N ALA A 21 7.20 0.97 1.54
CA ALA A 21 6.90 2.13 2.36
C ALA A 21 5.39 2.30 2.54
N ILE A 22 4.98 2.51 3.79
CA ILE A 22 3.63 2.95 4.13
C ILE A 22 3.71 4.47 4.24
N ASP A 23 2.92 5.15 3.41
CA ASP A 23 2.81 6.61 3.39
C ASP A 23 1.96 7.08 4.57
N ARG A 24 0.78 6.47 4.76
CA ARG A 24 -0.13 6.77 5.86
C ARG A 24 -1.01 5.58 6.24
N VAL A 25 -1.48 5.61 7.49
CA VAL A 25 -2.47 4.68 8.02
C VAL A 25 -3.68 5.51 8.46
N LEU A 26 -4.85 5.23 7.90
CA LEU A 26 -6.08 5.99 8.16
C LEU A 26 -7.18 5.05 8.69
N PRO A 27 -8.01 5.49 9.65
CA PRO A 27 -9.23 4.76 9.99
C PRO A 27 -10.22 4.77 8.82
N LEU A 28 -11.12 3.78 8.75
CA LEU A 28 -12.11 3.65 7.68
C LEU A 28 -12.94 4.93 7.48
N ALA A 29 -13.22 5.64 8.58
CA ALA A 29 -13.93 6.92 8.56
C ALA A 29 -13.21 8.03 7.77
N GLU A 30 -11.88 7.94 7.61
CA GLU A 30 -11.03 8.95 7.00
C GLU A 30 -10.53 8.56 5.60
N VAL A 31 -11.02 7.44 5.02
CA VAL A 31 -10.59 6.93 3.70
C VAL A 31 -10.69 7.96 2.58
N ALA A 32 -11.64 8.90 2.69
CA ALA A 32 -11.81 9.97 1.72
C ALA A 32 -10.52 10.81 1.55
N GLU A 33 -9.77 11.04 2.63
CA GLU A 33 -8.49 11.76 2.58
C GLU A 33 -7.44 10.98 1.78
N GLY A 34 -7.31 9.67 2.06
CA GLY A 34 -6.38 8.82 1.35
C GLY A 34 -6.68 8.78 -0.15
N LEU A 35 -7.95 8.69 -0.52
CA LEU A 35 -8.36 8.76 -1.93
C LEU A 35 -8.07 10.12 -2.56
N ALA A 36 -8.17 11.22 -1.81
CA ALA A 36 -7.82 12.56 -2.31
C ALA A 36 -6.30 12.71 -2.55
N ALA A 37 -5.47 12.17 -1.66
CA ALA A 37 -4.02 12.09 -1.82
C ALA A 37 -3.64 11.30 -3.08
N MET A 38 -4.28 10.14 -3.31
CA MET A 38 -4.09 9.35 -4.54
C MET A 38 -4.47 10.13 -5.80
N ARG A 39 -5.58 10.86 -5.80
CA ARG A 39 -6.04 11.65 -6.96
C ARG A 39 -5.13 12.85 -7.27
N SER A 40 -4.57 13.47 -6.23
CA SER A 40 -3.69 14.64 -6.38
C SER A 40 -2.25 14.24 -6.74
N GLY A 41 -1.89 12.97 -6.60
CA GLY A 41 -0.51 12.49 -6.77
C GLY A 41 0.37 12.72 -5.55
N ASP A 42 -0.20 13.20 -4.43
CA ASP A 42 0.48 13.38 -3.15
C ASP A 42 0.54 12.05 -2.37
N LEU A 43 1.15 11.05 -2.99
CA LEU A 43 1.29 9.70 -2.43
C LEU A 43 2.72 9.20 -2.60
N ALA A 44 3.41 8.96 -1.49
CA ALA A 44 4.76 8.39 -1.47
C ALA A 44 4.76 6.98 -0.86
N GLY A 45 3.99 6.06 -1.45
CA GLY A 45 3.95 4.66 -1.02
C GLY A 45 2.52 4.11 -0.96
N LYS A 46 2.21 3.37 0.11
CA LYS A 46 0.90 2.74 0.30
C LYS A 46 0.09 3.43 1.38
N ILE A 47 -1.22 3.52 1.16
CA ILE A 47 -2.20 3.88 2.18
C ILE A 47 -2.77 2.60 2.78
N VAL A 48 -2.71 2.49 4.11
CA VAL A 48 -3.32 1.39 4.85
C VAL A 48 -4.58 1.89 5.53
N VAL A 49 -5.68 1.14 5.39
CA VAL A 49 -6.95 1.46 6.05
C VAL A 49 -7.15 0.49 7.20
N THR A 50 -7.41 1.03 8.39
CA THR A 50 -7.78 0.23 9.56
C THR A 50 -9.29 0.26 9.78
N PRO A 51 -9.88 -0.80 10.37
CA PRO A 51 -11.30 -0.83 10.72
C PRO A 51 -11.75 0.36 11.56
#